data_AF-A0AAV3JJN9-F1
#
_entry.id   AF-A0AAV3JJN9-F1
#
_cell.length_a   1.000
_cell.length_b   1.000
_cell.length_c   1.000
_cell.angle_alpha   90.00
_cell.angle_beta   90.00
_cell.angle_gamma   90.00
#
_symmetry.space_group_name_H-M   'P 1'
#
loop_
_entity.id
_entity.type
_entity.pdbx_description
1 polymer ?
#
loop_
_entity_poly.entity_id
_entity_poly.type
_entity_poly.pdbx_seq_one_letter_code
_entity_poly.pdbx_strand_id
1 'polypeptide(L)'
;MIALSNIAQGSAVLAYYFMHRHDEKEAQISLPAAISAYLGVTEPAIFGVNVKYIYPFVAGMIGSSVAGLLATTFNVQANSIGVGGLPGFLSINVKYMGYFFICMAVAIFIPLFLTLFFKKSGILTKTEEEKLVPDAVIASTTETKSAKEKAVVSGTKLSVVSPLSGLAKPLDQASDPVFSQGIMGKGVVIDPSDGELVSPVDATVSVLFPTKHAIGLLTSEGVEFLIHIGMDTVNLEGKGFTSHVAQGDTVKVGDKLITFDIPMIKEEGYIVETPILITNQQEFRPEELIDLPKQIKRGQALMVAKKI
;
A
#
# COMPACT_ATOMS: atom_id res chain seq x y z
N MET A 1 -1.06 0.07 -27.57
CA MET A 1 0.37 -0.35 -27.58
C MET A 1 0.92 -0.37 -26.17
N ILE A 2 1.46 -1.50 -25.70
CA ILE A 2 1.99 -1.68 -24.33
C ILE A 2 3.13 -0.69 -24.04
N ALA A 3 4.05 -0.50 -24.99
CA ALA A 3 5.19 0.41 -24.84
C ALA A 3 4.78 1.85 -24.45
N LEU A 4 3.81 2.43 -25.16
CA LEU A 4 3.34 3.80 -24.92
C LEU A 4 2.63 3.95 -23.56
N SER A 5 1.90 2.92 -23.14
CA SER A 5 1.26 2.90 -21.81
C SER A 5 2.32 2.92 -20.70
N ASN A 6 3.35 2.09 -20.82
CA ASN A 6 4.40 1.98 -19.80
C ASN A 6 5.22 3.28 -19.70
N ILE A 7 5.53 3.89 -20.85
CA ILE A 7 6.19 5.20 -20.93
C ILE A 7 5.32 6.28 -20.27
N ALA A 8 4.01 6.27 -20.51
CA ALA A 8 3.10 7.27 -19.95
C ALA A 8 2.98 7.15 -18.43
N GLN A 9 2.86 5.93 -17.90
CA GLN A 9 2.81 5.68 -16.47
C GLN A 9 4.14 6.05 -15.79
N GLY A 10 5.29 5.70 -16.40
CA GLY A 10 6.61 6.09 -15.90
C GLY A 10 6.83 7.61 -15.91
N SER A 11 6.33 8.31 -16.92
CA SER A 11 6.46 9.77 -17.04
C SER A 11 5.59 10.54 -16.04
N ALA A 12 4.42 10.00 -15.68
CA ALA A 12 3.61 10.53 -14.59
C ALA A 12 4.32 10.38 -13.24
N VAL A 13 4.93 9.23 -12.97
CA VAL A 13 5.75 9.02 -11.76
C VAL A 13 6.99 9.90 -11.75
N LEU A 14 7.64 10.11 -12.91
CA LEU A 14 8.78 11.00 -13.02
C LEU A 14 8.41 12.46 -12.70
N ALA A 15 7.23 12.91 -13.15
CA ALA A 15 6.70 14.23 -12.79
C ALA A 15 6.42 14.34 -11.30
N TYR A 16 5.84 13.29 -10.71
CA TYR A 16 5.65 13.16 -9.28
C TYR A 16 6.98 13.27 -8.51
N TYR A 17 8.00 12.53 -8.96
CA TYR A 17 9.36 12.60 -8.42
C TYR A 17 9.92 14.03 -8.47
N PHE A 18 9.83 14.73 -9.61
CA PHE A 18 10.34 16.10 -9.71
C PHE A 18 9.72 17.07 -8.71
N MET A 19 8.45 16.86 -8.35
CA MET A 19 7.76 17.68 -7.36
C MET A 19 8.11 17.31 -5.92
N HIS A 20 8.39 16.03 -5.66
CA HIS A 20 8.68 15.49 -4.33
C HIS A 20 10.16 15.13 -4.13
N ARG A 21 11.05 15.58 -5.01
CA ARG A 21 12.49 15.28 -4.97
C ARG A 21 13.20 15.73 -3.69
N HIS A 22 12.57 16.62 -2.93
CA HIS A 22 13.09 17.13 -1.66
C HIS A 22 12.67 16.26 -0.48
N ASP A 23 11.70 15.36 -0.66
CA ASP A 23 11.32 14.33 0.32
C ASP A 23 12.07 13.04 -0.04
N GLU A 24 13.06 12.69 0.79
CA GLU A 24 13.93 11.53 0.53
C GLU A 24 13.17 10.21 0.42
N LYS A 25 12.06 10.05 1.16
CA LYS A 25 11.29 8.81 1.16
C LYS A 25 10.52 8.63 -0.14
N GLU A 26 9.82 9.67 -0.57
CA GLU A 26 9.07 9.66 -1.81
C GLU A 26 10.01 9.65 -3.04
N ALA A 27 11.17 10.29 -2.95
CA ALA A 27 12.21 10.27 -3.98
C ALA A 27 12.82 8.87 -4.17
N GLN A 28 13.11 8.15 -3.09
CA GLN A 28 13.68 6.79 -3.12
C GLN A 28 12.73 5.75 -3.72
N ILE A 29 11.41 5.97 -3.63
CA ILE A 29 10.40 5.06 -4.20
C ILE A 29 10.09 5.44 -5.65
N SER A 30 9.86 6.72 -5.92
CA SER A 30 9.37 7.19 -7.21
C SER A 30 10.40 7.11 -8.34
N LEU A 31 11.68 7.39 -8.07
CA LEU A 31 12.70 7.34 -9.12
C LEU A 31 12.97 5.92 -9.63
N PRO A 32 13.21 4.90 -8.78
CA PRO A 32 13.34 3.51 -9.26
C PRO A 32 12.07 3.00 -9.93
N ALA A 33 10.90 3.39 -9.43
CA ALA A 33 9.62 3.02 -10.03
C ALA A 33 9.44 3.62 -11.44
N ALA A 34 9.81 4.88 -11.65
CA ALA A 34 9.78 5.51 -12.97
C ALA A 34 10.73 4.82 -13.95
N ILE A 35 11.96 4.50 -13.51
CA ILE A 35 12.95 3.78 -14.33
C ILE A 35 12.43 2.38 -14.70
N SER A 36 11.86 1.66 -13.74
CA SER A 36 11.24 0.35 -13.96
C SER A 36 10.16 0.41 -15.05
N ALA A 37 9.27 1.40 -14.98
CA ALA A 37 8.20 1.58 -15.97
C ALA A 37 8.76 1.88 -17.36
N TYR A 38 9.80 2.69 -17.46
CA TYR A 38 10.50 2.94 -18.73
C TYR A 38 11.20 1.71 -19.30
N LEU A 39 11.56 0.73 -18.48
CA LEU A 39 12.11 -0.55 -18.94
C LEU A 39 11.04 -1.61 -19.20
N GLY A 40 9.77 -1.27 -18.98
CA GLY A 40 8.63 -2.11 -19.31
C GLY A 40 7.96 -2.81 -18.13
N VAL A 41 8.46 -2.63 -16.90
CA VAL A 41 7.90 -3.21 -15.66
C VAL A 41 7.15 -2.10 -14.90
N THR A 42 5.82 -2.11 -14.94
CA THR A 42 4.99 -0.97 -14.49
C THR A 42 4.43 -1.13 -13.09
N GLU A 43 4.54 -2.31 -12.49
CA GLU A 43 4.00 -2.62 -11.17
C GLU A 43 4.50 -1.66 -10.07
N PRO A 44 5.81 -1.34 -9.98
CA PRO A 44 6.29 -0.38 -8.99
C PRO A 44 5.75 1.04 -9.22
N ALA A 45 5.55 1.45 -10.47
CA ALA A 45 5.03 2.77 -10.81
C ALA A 45 3.52 2.89 -10.56
N ILE A 46 2.76 1.89 -10.99
CA ILE A 46 1.31 1.86 -10.85
C ILE A 46 0.94 1.73 -9.37
N PHE A 47 1.44 0.72 -8.67
CA PHE A 47 1.03 0.47 -7.29
C PHE A 47 1.80 1.31 -6.27
N GLY A 48 3.07 1.61 -6.52
CA GLY A 48 3.89 2.39 -5.59
C GLY A 48 3.58 3.89 -5.58
N VAL A 49 3.11 4.44 -6.71
CA VAL A 49 2.91 5.90 -6.85
C VAL A 49 1.56 6.24 -7.48
N ASN A 50 1.26 5.76 -8.68
CA ASN A 50 0.10 6.26 -9.44
C ASN A 50 -1.24 5.90 -8.78
N VAL A 51 -1.46 4.68 -8.30
CA VAL A 51 -2.73 4.34 -7.61
C VAL A 51 -2.77 4.97 -6.22
N LYS A 52 -1.61 5.08 -5.55
CA LYS A 52 -1.46 5.76 -4.27
C LYS A 52 -1.86 7.24 -4.35
N TYR A 53 -1.55 7.90 -5.46
CA TYR A 53 -1.89 9.30 -5.72
C TYR A 53 -2.73 9.38 -6.99
N ILE A 54 -4.03 9.66 -6.91
CA ILE A 54 -4.92 9.50 -8.08
C ILE A 54 -4.51 10.37 -9.30
N TYR A 55 -3.92 11.55 -9.08
CA TYR A 55 -3.66 12.50 -10.16
C TYR A 55 -2.55 12.08 -11.16
N PRO A 56 -1.38 11.50 -10.79
CA PRO A 56 -0.43 10.97 -11.77
C PRO A 56 -1.01 9.75 -12.52
N PHE A 57 -1.85 8.92 -11.88
CA PHE A 57 -2.53 7.83 -12.58
C PHE A 57 -3.43 8.34 -13.71
N VAL A 58 -4.28 9.32 -13.41
CA VAL A 58 -5.19 9.91 -14.41
C VAL A 58 -4.39 10.60 -15.51
N ALA A 59 -3.33 11.35 -15.17
CA ALA A 59 -2.44 11.96 -16.16
C ALA A 59 -1.77 10.91 -17.08
N GLY A 60 -1.31 9.79 -16.51
CA GLY A 60 -0.75 8.66 -17.25
C GLY A 60 -1.76 8.00 -18.19
N MET A 61 -3.02 7.83 -17.76
CA MET A 61 -4.11 7.30 -18.60
C MET A 61 -4.46 8.23 -19.77
N ILE A 62 -4.49 9.54 -19.52
CA ILE A 62 -4.77 10.52 -20.58
C ILE A 62 -3.63 10.51 -21.61
N GLY A 63 -2.37 10.52 -21.17
CA GLY A 63 -1.25 10.49 -22.11
C GLY A 63 -1.13 9.18 -22.88
N SER A 64 -1.42 8.03 -22.26
CA SER A 64 -1.45 6.74 -22.96
C SER A 64 -2.58 6.67 -23.99
N SER A 65 -3.74 7.24 -23.68
CA SER A 65 -4.88 7.35 -24.60
C SER A 65 -4.54 8.21 -25.82
N VAL A 66 -3.98 9.41 -25.62
CA VAL A 66 -3.60 10.32 -26.71
C VAL A 66 -2.48 9.70 -27.57
N ALA A 67 -1.45 9.13 -26.95
CA ALA A 67 -0.37 8.46 -27.68
C ALA A 67 -0.86 7.22 -28.45
N GLY A 68 -1.79 6.45 -27.87
CA GLY A 68 -2.42 5.30 -28.52
C GLY A 68 -3.28 5.69 -29.71
N LEU A 69 -4.04 6.78 -29.59
CA LEU A 69 -4.85 7.33 -30.68
C LEU A 69 -3.94 7.74 -31.85
N LEU A 70 -2.88 8.52 -31.59
CA LEU A 70 -1.92 8.93 -32.63
C LEU A 70 -1.24 7.73 -33.30
N ALA A 71 -0.80 6.74 -32.51
CA ALA A 71 -0.18 5.53 -33.06
C ALA A 71 -1.13 4.78 -34.00
N THR A 72 -2.43 4.78 -33.70
CA THR A 72 -3.45 4.15 -34.54
C THR A 72 -3.74 4.97 -35.79
N THR A 73 -3.85 6.30 -35.67
CA THR A 73 -4.07 7.21 -36.80
C THR A 73 -2.92 7.17 -37.80
N PHE A 74 -1.68 7.11 -37.34
CA PHE A 74 -0.49 6.97 -38.19
C PHE A 74 -0.22 5.53 -38.65
N ASN A 75 -1.09 4.58 -38.28
CA ASN A 75 -1.00 3.16 -38.63
C ASN A 75 0.38 2.57 -38.31
N VAL A 76 0.88 2.85 -37.10
CA VAL A 76 2.19 2.36 -36.64
C VAL A 76 2.09 0.86 -36.38
N GLN A 77 2.84 0.07 -37.15
CA GLN A 77 2.82 -1.39 -37.09
C GLN A 77 4.08 -1.96 -36.44
N ALA A 78 3.90 -3.02 -35.65
CA ALA A 78 4.96 -3.79 -35.03
C ALA A 78 5.18 -5.10 -35.79
N ASN A 79 6.44 -5.55 -35.89
CA ASN A 79 6.80 -6.81 -36.54
C ASN A 79 6.59 -8.02 -35.63
N SER A 80 6.52 -7.80 -34.32
CA SER A 80 6.34 -8.84 -33.30
C SER A 80 5.64 -8.28 -32.06
N ILE A 81 5.25 -9.14 -31.13
CA ILE A 81 4.86 -8.72 -29.77
C ILE A 81 6.07 -8.07 -29.14
N GLY A 82 5.99 -6.75 -28.96
CA GLY A 82 7.15 -5.94 -28.62
C GLY A 82 7.46 -5.83 -27.14
N VAL A 83 8.70 -5.44 -26.86
CA VAL A 83 9.17 -5.14 -25.50
C VAL A 83 8.44 -3.89 -24.97
N GLY A 84 8.07 -3.88 -23.69
CA GLY A 84 7.46 -2.72 -23.04
C GLY A 84 8.43 -1.55 -22.87
N GLY A 85 7.89 -0.36 -22.57
CA GLY A 85 8.70 0.82 -22.24
C GLY A 85 9.48 1.43 -23.41
N LEU A 86 10.56 2.13 -23.09
CA LEU A 86 11.48 2.79 -24.04
C LEU A 86 12.10 1.80 -25.05
N PRO A 87 12.48 0.56 -24.70
CA PRO A 87 12.96 -0.42 -25.68
C PRO A 87 11.93 -0.84 -26.74
N GLY A 88 10.67 -0.44 -26.61
CA GLY A 88 9.60 -0.85 -27.52
C GLY A 88 9.79 -0.46 -28.98
N PHE A 89 10.65 0.52 -29.30
CA PHE A 89 10.97 0.87 -30.70
C PHE A 89 11.64 -0.29 -31.45
N LEU A 90 12.31 -1.21 -30.75
CA LEU A 90 12.98 -2.38 -31.33
C LEU A 90 12.00 -3.35 -32.01
N SER A 91 10.72 -3.26 -31.68
CA SER A 91 9.67 -4.14 -32.21
C SER A 91 8.84 -3.47 -33.30
N ILE A 92 9.09 -2.18 -33.58
CA ILE A 92 8.37 -1.41 -34.59
C ILE A 92 9.04 -1.55 -35.95
N ASN A 93 8.23 -1.58 -37.01
CA ASN A 93 8.75 -1.58 -38.36
C ASN A 93 9.54 -0.28 -38.65
N VAL A 94 10.73 -0.40 -39.25
CA VAL A 94 11.63 0.73 -39.54
C VAL A 94 10.93 1.86 -40.30
N LYS A 95 9.97 1.53 -41.18
CA LYS A 95 9.17 2.52 -41.94
C LYS A 95 8.36 3.46 -41.04
N TYR A 96 7.91 2.99 -39.88
CA TYR A 96 7.03 3.74 -38.96
C TYR A 96 7.75 4.22 -37.69
N MET A 97 9.06 3.96 -37.54
CA MET A 97 9.82 4.38 -36.35
C MET A 97 9.75 5.89 -36.08
N GLY A 98 9.78 6.73 -37.12
CA GLY A 98 9.66 8.18 -36.95
C GLY A 98 8.35 8.60 -36.27
N TYR A 99 7.23 8.05 -36.72
CA TYR A 99 5.91 8.28 -36.11
C TYR A 99 5.83 7.68 -34.70
N PHE A 100 6.48 6.54 -34.45
CA PHE A 100 6.54 5.95 -33.13
C PHE A 100 7.29 6.84 -32.13
N PHE A 101 8.41 7.45 -32.52
CA PHE A 101 9.12 8.40 -31.65
C PHE A 101 8.29 9.64 -31.31
N ILE A 102 7.47 10.12 -32.25
CA ILE A 102 6.50 11.20 -31.97
C ILE A 102 5.49 10.72 -30.92
N CYS A 103 4.95 9.50 -31.05
CA CYS A 103 4.03 8.94 -30.07
C CYS A 103 4.69 8.73 -28.70
N MET A 104 5.97 8.32 -28.66
CA MET A 104 6.75 8.23 -27.42
C MET A 104 6.93 9.59 -26.77
N ALA A 105 7.27 10.63 -27.55
CA ALA A 105 7.39 11.99 -27.04
C ALA A 105 6.07 12.46 -26.42
N VAL A 106 4.95 12.22 -27.09
CA VAL A 106 3.60 12.52 -26.57
C VAL A 106 3.32 11.76 -25.27
N ALA A 107 3.64 10.46 -25.22
CA ALA A 107 3.50 9.65 -24.02
C ALA A 107 4.39 10.10 -22.86
N ILE A 108 5.47 10.85 -23.13
CA ILE A 108 6.32 11.43 -22.07
C ILE A 108 5.79 12.80 -21.64
N PHE A 109 5.61 13.71 -22.58
CA PHE A 109 5.32 15.11 -22.28
C PHE A 109 3.90 15.35 -21.76
N ILE A 110 2.89 14.64 -22.28
CA ILE A 110 1.50 14.84 -21.84
C ILE A 110 1.31 14.44 -20.38
N PRO A 111 1.64 13.20 -19.94
CA PRO A 111 1.53 12.83 -18.53
C PRO A 111 2.37 13.74 -17.65
N LEU A 112 3.61 14.04 -18.07
CA LEU A 112 4.51 14.87 -17.27
C LEU A 112 3.91 16.25 -17.02
N PHE A 113 3.40 16.91 -18.07
CA PHE A 113 2.78 18.24 -17.93
C PHE A 113 1.46 18.18 -17.15
N LEU A 114 0.59 17.20 -17.44
CA LEU A 114 -0.70 17.06 -16.76
C LEU A 114 -0.53 16.74 -15.27
N THR A 115 0.42 15.90 -14.90
CA THR A 115 0.72 15.61 -13.50
C THR A 115 1.17 16.87 -12.75
N LEU A 116 2.05 17.68 -13.35
CA LEU A 116 2.45 18.97 -12.78
C LEU A 116 1.28 19.96 -12.68
N PHE A 117 0.42 19.99 -13.71
CA PHE A 117 -0.74 20.89 -13.77
C PHE A 117 -1.82 20.52 -12.76
N PHE A 118 -2.15 19.23 -12.62
CA PHE A 118 -3.14 18.74 -11.66
C PHE A 118 -2.74 19.07 -10.23
N LYS A 119 -1.46 18.87 -9.87
CA LYS A 119 -0.96 19.30 -8.56
C LYS A 119 -1.08 20.80 -8.35
N LYS A 120 -0.63 21.62 -9.33
CA LYS A 120 -0.70 23.08 -9.22
C LYS A 120 -2.13 23.63 -9.12
N SER A 121 -3.08 22.92 -9.72
CA SER A 121 -4.49 23.34 -9.77
C SER A 121 -5.34 22.74 -8.64
N GLY A 122 -4.76 21.90 -7.77
CA GLY A 122 -5.49 21.17 -6.71
C GLY A 122 -6.50 20.14 -7.26
N ILE A 123 -6.38 19.77 -8.53
CA ILE A 123 -7.30 18.86 -9.21
C ILE A 123 -6.87 17.43 -8.89
N LEU A 124 -7.78 16.64 -8.31
CA LEU A 124 -7.53 15.23 -7.93
C LEU A 124 -6.43 15.05 -6.86
N THR A 125 -6.11 16.12 -6.12
CA THR A 125 -5.05 16.15 -5.08
C THR A 125 -5.58 15.82 -3.68
N LYS A 126 -6.85 15.44 -3.53
CA LYS A 126 -7.50 15.12 -2.23
C LYS A 126 -6.70 14.11 -1.38
N THR A 127 -6.03 13.15 -2.02
CA THR A 127 -5.21 12.13 -1.36
C THR A 127 -3.90 12.69 -0.77
N GLU A 128 -3.40 13.82 -1.26
CA GLU A 128 -2.28 14.56 -0.65
C GLU A 128 -2.78 15.59 0.37
N GLU A 129 -3.93 16.22 0.16
CA GLU A 129 -4.47 17.23 1.10
C GLU A 129 -4.98 16.63 2.41
N GLU A 130 -5.37 15.35 2.43
CA GLU A 130 -5.67 14.62 3.67
C GLU A 130 -4.41 14.43 4.55
N LYS A 131 -3.20 14.63 3.99
CA LYS A 131 -1.94 14.76 4.77
C LYS A 131 -1.70 16.18 5.34
N LEU A 132 -2.45 17.21 4.92
CA LEU A 132 -2.26 18.60 5.37
C LEU A 132 -2.91 18.92 6.74
N VAL A 133 -3.54 17.94 7.41
CA VAL A 133 -3.78 17.99 8.86
C VAL A 133 -2.49 17.50 9.54
N PRO A 134 -1.90 18.27 10.47
CA PRO A 134 -0.48 18.60 10.45
C PRO A 134 0.49 17.43 10.26
N ASP A 135 1.24 17.49 9.16
CA ASP A 135 2.58 16.92 8.96
C ASP A 135 3.59 17.57 9.94
N ALA A 136 3.42 17.29 11.22
CA ALA A 136 4.39 17.63 12.26
C ALA A 136 4.70 16.43 13.17
N VAL A 137 4.74 15.20 12.64
CA VAL A 137 5.36 14.07 13.38
C VAL A 137 6.01 12.98 12.51
N ILE A 138 6.04 13.11 11.17
CA ILE A 138 6.71 12.13 10.28
C ILE A 138 7.95 12.75 9.62
N ALA A 139 8.73 13.51 10.39
CA ALA A 139 10.07 13.93 10.01
C ALA A 139 10.96 14.10 11.25
N SER A 140 11.25 12.98 11.92
CA SER A 140 12.49 12.84 12.68
C SER A 140 12.86 11.37 12.77
N THR A 141 13.50 10.86 11.72
CA THR A 141 14.72 10.04 11.83
C THR A 141 15.16 9.64 10.44
N THR A 142 15.86 10.55 9.76
CA THR A 142 17.13 10.25 9.09
C THR A 142 17.79 11.56 8.67
N GLU A 143 18.66 12.07 9.55
CA GLU A 143 19.98 12.51 9.09
C GLU A 143 21.00 11.99 10.11
N THR A 144 22.08 11.48 9.53
CA THR A 144 23.11 10.64 10.13
C THR A 144 23.96 11.38 11.17
N LYS A 145 24.06 10.82 12.38
CA LYS A 145 25.31 10.86 13.14
C LYS A 145 25.74 9.43 13.47
N SER A 146 26.89 9.06 12.92
CA SER A 146 27.66 7.88 13.30
C SER A 146 27.82 7.79 14.82
N ALA A 147 27.25 6.76 15.45
CA ALA A 147 27.78 6.09 16.63
C ALA A 147 26.97 4.81 16.96
N LYS A 148 27.63 3.67 16.78
CA LYS A 148 27.29 2.32 17.26
C LYS A 148 26.04 1.67 16.67
N GLU A 149 26.28 1.09 15.50
CA GLU A 149 26.04 -0.34 15.25
C GLU A 149 25.90 -1.14 16.57
N LYS A 150 24.66 -1.40 16.98
CA LYS A 150 24.32 -2.68 17.60
C LYS A 150 23.75 -3.51 16.47
N ALA A 151 24.56 -4.45 15.99
CA ALA A 151 24.08 -5.56 15.17
C ALA A 151 22.88 -6.20 15.89
N VAL A 152 21.68 -6.01 15.35
CA VAL A 152 20.53 -6.84 15.70
C VAL A 152 20.52 -7.97 14.68
N VAL A 153 20.77 -9.16 15.21
CA VAL A 153 21.13 -10.38 14.49
C VAL A 153 19.95 -10.88 13.63
N SER A 154 20.24 -11.35 12.41
CA SER A 154 19.34 -12.17 11.60
C SER A 154 18.71 -13.28 12.46
N GLY A 155 17.37 -13.40 12.43
CA GLY A 155 16.62 -14.37 13.25
C GLY A 155 15.85 -13.81 14.45
N THR A 156 15.69 -12.49 14.58
CA THR A 156 14.76 -11.91 15.56
C THR A 156 13.35 -12.45 15.32
N LYS A 157 12.82 -13.15 16.33
CA LYS A 157 11.45 -13.68 16.38
C LYS A 157 10.66 -12.80 17.34
N LEU A 158 9.60 -12.18 16.86
CA LEU A 158 8.65 -11.46 17.69
C LEU A 158 7.42 -12.35 17.91
N SER A 159 7.14 -12.68 19.17
CA SER A 159 5.94 -13.43 19.53
C SER A 159 4.72 -12.50 19.46
N VAL A 160 3.69 -12.92 18.74
CA VAL A 160 2.44 -12.20 18.57
C VAL A 160 1.34 -12.96 19.32
N VAL A 161 0.64 -12.27 20.23
CA VAL A 161 -0.52 -12.85 20.91
C VAL A 161 -1.83 -12.46 20.21
N SER A 162 -2.90 -13.20 20.48
CA SER A 162 -4.20 -12.91 19.90
C SER A 162 -4.77 -11.61 20.46
N PRO A 163 -5.11 -10.64 19.59
CA PRO A 163 -5.72 -9.38 20.02
C PRO A 163 -7.24 -9.51 20.24
N LEU A 164 -7.83 -10.63 19.83
CA LEU A 164 -9.26 -10.94 19.94
C LEU A 164 -9.46 -12.35 20.51
N SER A 165 -10.63 -12.58 21.11
CA SER A 165 -11.13 -13.92 21.40
C SER A 165 -12.06 -14.33 20.26
N GLY A 166 -12.01 -15.58 19.81
CA GLY A 166 -12.82 -16.01 18.67
C GLY A 166 -12.30 -17.25 17.98
N LEU A 167 -12.77 -17.49 16.76
CA LEU A 167 -12.28 -18.55 15.89
C LEU A 167 -11.19 -17.99 14.97
N ALA A 168 -9.93 -18.37 15.22
CA ALA A 168 -8.82 -18.03 14.34
C ALA A 168 -8.78 -19.00 13.14
N LYS A 169 -8.60 -18.46 11.95
CA LYS A 169 -8.50 -19.21 10.69
C LYS A 169 -7.28 -18.72 9.89
N PRO A 170 -6.75 -19.55 8.98
CA PRO A 170 -5.75 -19.09 8.02
C PRO A 170 -6.31 -17.93 7.19
N LEU A 171 -5.45 -16.99 6.79
CA LEU A 171 -5.88 -15.80 6.06
C LEU A 171 -6.56 -16.14 4.73
N ASP A 172 -6.18 -17.22 4.07
CA ASP A 172 -6.79 -17.67 2.81
C ASP A 172 -8.26 -18.12 2.94
N GLN A 173 -8.75 -18.30 4.17
CA GLN A 173 -10.16 -18.57 4.50
C GLN A 173 -10.94 -17.32 4.95
N ALA A 174 -10.36 -16.13 4.78
CA ALA A 174 -11.09 -14.87 4.96
C ALA A 174 -12.17 -14.73 3.89
N SER A 175 -13.33 -14.18 4.29
CA SER A 175 -14.48 -14.02 3.39
C SER A 175 -14.23 -13.05 2.23
N ASP A 176 -13.28 -12.13 2.37
CA ASP A 176 -12.94 -11.11 1.39
C ASP A 176 -11.70 -11.53 0.54
N PRO A 177 -11.81 -11.51 -0.80
CA PRO A 177 -10.71 -11.78 -1.72
C PRO A 177 -9.45 -10.91 -1.54
N VAL A 178 -9.59 -9.64 -1.14
CA VAL A 178 -8.47 -8.71 -0.95
C VAL A 178 -7.55 -9.19 0.16
N PHE A 179 -8.13 -9.70 1.24
CA PHE A 179 -7.40 -10.24 2.38
C PHE A 179 -6.93 -11.67 2.15
N SER A 180 -7.78 -12.55 1.62
CA SER A 180 -7.43 -13.96 1.39
C SER A 180 -6.33 -14.16 0.36
N GLN A 181 -6.18 -13.26 -0.61
CA GLN A 181 -5.04 -13.26 -1.54
C GLN A 181 -3.74 -12.76 -0.88
N GLY A 182 -3.83 -12.10 0.28
CA GLY A 182 -2.69 -11.58 1.03
C GLY A 182 -1.96 -10.43 0.34
N ILE A 183 -2.67 -9.65 -0.48
CA ILE A 183 -2.12 -8.50 -1.21
C ILE A 183 -1.70 -7.40 -0.22
N MET A 184 -2.49 -7.18 0.84
CA MET A 184 -2.21 -6.15 1.85
C MET A 184 -1.30 -6.62 2.99
N GLY A 185 -1.07 -7.92 3.12
CA GLY A 185 -0.43 -8.48 4.31
C GLY A 185 -0.49 -10.00 4.34
N LYS A 186 0.42 -10.63 5.09
CA LYS A 186 0.28 -12.03 5.52
C LYS A 186 -0.04 -12.07 6.99
N GLY A 187 -0.79 -13.08 7.41
CA GLY A 187 -1.17 -13.23 8.80
C GLY A 187 -2.33 -14.19 8.92
N VAL A 188 -3.30 -13.83 9.76
CA VAL A 188 -4.44 -14.68 10.11
C VAL A 188 -5.72 -13.83 10.13
N VAL A 189 -6.86 -14.50 10.08
CA VAL A 189 -8.17 -13.86 10.27
C VAL A 189 -8.85 -14.45 11.49
N ILE A 190 -9.49 -13.61 12.31
CA ILE A 190 -10.25 -14.05 13.49
C ILE A 190 -11.71 -13.67 13.31
N ASP A 191 -12.62 -14.62 13.48
CA ASP A 191 -14.05 -14.34 13.69
C ASP A 191 -14.28 -14.10 15.20
N PRO A 192 -14.46 -12.84 15.62
CA PRO A 192 -14.43 -12.48 17.04
C PRO A 192 -15.70 -12.92 17.78
N SER A 193 -15.53 -13.41 19.00
CA SER A 193 -16.63 -13.73 19.92
C SER A 193 -17.09 -12.54 20.76
N ASP A 194 -16.26 -11.51 20.87
CA ASP A 194 -16.54 -10.29 21.62
C ASP A 194 -15.95 -9.06 20.92
N GLY A 195 -16.44 -7.88 21.28
CA GLY A 195 -16.17 -6.62 20.61
C GLY A 195 -14.99 -5.83 21.16
N GLU A 196 -13.96 -6.48 21.71
CA GLU A 196 -12.85 -5.77 22.35
C GLU A 196 -11.50 -6.18 21.78
N LEU A 197 -10.89 -5.25 21.05
CA LEU A 197 -9.57 -5.37 20.43
C LEU A 197 -8.49 -4.85 21.37
N VAL A 198 -7.50 -5.69 21.66
CA VAL A 198 -6.32 -5.33 22.47
C VAL A 198 -5.03 -5.41 21.66
N SER A 199 -3.95 -4.81 22.17
CA SER A 199 -2.66 -4.86 21.48
C SER A 199 -2.06 -6.28 21.48
N PRO A 200 -1.67 -6.83 20.32
CA PRO A 200 -1.05 -8.14 20.23
C PRO A 200 0.46 -8.14 20.53
N VAL A 201 1.07 -6.95 20.61
CA VAL A 201 2.52 -6.72 20.76
C VAL A 201 2.75 -5.41 21.53
N ASP A 202 3.96 -5.22 22.04
CA ASP A 202 4.40 -3.90 22.50
C ASP A 202 4.74 -3.06 21.25
N ALA A 203 4.09 -1.91 21.09
CA ALA A 203 4.18 -1.13 19.86
C ALA A 203 3.83 0.34 20.05
N THR A 204 4.10 1.14 19.03
CA THR A 204 3.52 2.47 18.87
C THR A 204 2.36 2.39 17.88
N VAL A 205 1.25 3.08 18.15
CA VAL A 205 0.13 3.24 17.23
C VAL A 205 0.60 4.08 16.04
N SER A 206 0.92 3.44 14.92
CA SER A 206 1.46 4.11 13.74
C SER A 206 0.38 4.85 12.95
N VAL A 207 -0.83 4.27 12.89
CA VAL A 207 -2.00 4.87 12.25
C VAL A 207 -3.28 4.42 12.96
N LEU A 208 -4.21 5.35 13.13
CA LEU A 208 -5.59 5.06 13.53
C LEU A 208 -6.51 5.68 12.48
N PHE A 209 -7.36 4.86 11.86
CA PHE A 209 -8.23 5.34 10.80
C PHE A 209 -9.36 6.23 11.38
N PRO A 210 -9.81 7.28 10.66
CA PRO A 210 -10.84 8.20 11.17
C PRO A 210 -12.15 7.52 11.58
N THR A 211 -12.55 6.50 10.82
CA THR A 211 -13.73 5.67 11.09
C THR A 211 -13.47 4.55 12.11
N LYS A 212 -12.27 4.47 12.70
CA LYS A 212 -11.89 3.59 13.83
C LYS A 212 -12.08 2.08 13.58
N HIS A 213 -12.29 1.68 12.34
CA HIS A 213 -12.44 0.27 11.95
C HIS A 213 -11.09 -0.43 11.82
N ALA A 214 -9.99 0.31 11.68
CA ALA A 214 -8.65 -0.26 11.51
C ALA A 214 -7.60 0.51 12.32
N ILE A 215 -6.54 -0.20 12.70
CA ILE A 215 -5.41 0.33 13.44
C ILE A 215 -4.11 -0.31 12.96
N GLY A 216 -3.08 0.51 12.78
CA GLY A 216 -1.73 0.07 12.49
C GLY A 216 -0.82 0.22 13.71
N LEU A 217 0.06 -0.76 13.90
CA LEU A 217 1.03 -0.80 15.00
C LEU A 217 2.43 -1.00 14.43
N LEU A 218 3.42 -0.30 15.02
CA LEU A 218 4.83 -0.46 14.69
C LEU A 218 5.61 -0.87 15.94
N THR A 219 6.30 -1.99 15.88
CA THR A 219 7.10 -2.49 17.01
C THR A 219 8.52 -1.93 17.01
N SER A 220 9.22 -2.03 18.15
CA SER A 220 10.63 -1.63 18.25
C SER A 220 11.56 -2.41 17.33
N GLU A 221 11.17 -3.62 16.94
CA GLU A 221 11.88 -4.50 16.02
C GLU A 221 11.63 -4.12 14.55
N GLY A 222 10.70 -3.19 14.28
CA GLY A 222 10.33 -2.75 12.95
C GLY A 222 9.22 -3.58 12.28
N VAL A 223 8.48 -4.41 13.03
CA VAL A 223 7.34 -5.15 12.47
C VAL A 223 6.15 -4.21 12.33
N GLU A 224 5.58 -4.14 11.13
CA GLU A 224 4.39 -3.36 10.86
C GLU A 224 3.15 -4.26 10.87
N PHE A 225 2.23 -3.99 11.79
CA PHE A 225 0.95 -4.66 11.87
C PHE A 225 -0.18 -3.78 11.35
N LEU A 226 -1.15 -4.39 10.68
CA LEU A 226 -2.44 -3.81 10.37
C LEU A 226 -3.54 -4.74 10.90
N ILE A 227 -4.41 -4.20 11.74
CA ILE A 227 -5.59 -4.91 12.25
C ILE A 227 -6.82 -4.22 11.70
N HIS A 228 -7.64 -4.95 10.96
CA HIS A 228 -8.81 -4.41 10.26
C HIS A 228 -10.08 -5.09 10.76
N ILE A 229 -10.94 -4.38 11.48
CA ILE A 229 -12.13 -4.95 12.13
C ILE A 229 -13.27 -5.04 11.11
N GLY A 230 -13.59 -6.26 10.68
CA GLY A 230 -14.66 -6.52 9.73
C GLY A 230 -14.30 -6.24 8.28
N MET A 231 -15.26 -6.46 7.38
CA MET A 231 -15.15 -6.21 5.94
C MET A 231 -16.02 -5.03 5.55
N ASP A 232 -15.50 -4.12 4.74
CA ASP A 232 -16.19 -2.89 4.29
C ASP A 232 -16.75 -2.00 5.42
N THR A 233 -16.31 -2.20 6.67
CA THR A 233 -16.76 -1.49 7.86
C THR A 233 -16.34 -0.02 7.89
N VAL A 234 -15.45 0.40 6.98
CA VAL A 234 -15.20 1.82 6.71
C VAL A 234 -16.50 2.58 6.37
N ASN A 235 -17.45 1.91 5.71
CA ASN A 235 -18.75 2.47 5.29
C ASN A 235 -19.70 2.73 6.48
N LEU A 236 -19.38 2.23 7.68
CA LEU A 236 -20.12 2.55 8.90
C LEU A 236 -19.79 3.96 9.43
N GLU A 237 -18.81 4.65 8.84
CA GLU A 237 -18.42 6.02 9.20
C GLU A 237 -18.13 6.19 10.70
N GLY A 238 -17.59 5.14 11.33
CA GLY A 238 -17.26 5.11 12.76
C GLY A 238 -18.42 4.77 13.71
N LYS A 239 -19.62 4.52 13.18
CA LYS A 239 -20.73 3.99 13.99
C LYS A 239 -20.39 2.58 14.48
N GLY A 240 -20.65 2.34 15.77
CA GLY A 240 -20.32 1.05 16.40
C GLY A 240 -18.86 0.89 16.80
N PHE A 241 -18.00 1.90 16.63
CA PHE A 241 -16.57 1.84 17.01
C PHE A 241 -16.18 2.92 18.03
N THR A 242 -15.44 2.52 19.05
CA THR A 242 -14.87 3.41 20.09
C THR A 242 -13.37 3.14 20.22
N SER A 243 -12.54 4.13 19.91
CA SER A 243 -11.10 4.05 20.15
C SER A 243 -10.76 4.42 21.59
N HIS A 244 -9.78 3.72 22.16
CA HIS A 244 -9.21 3.99 23.50
C HIS A 244 -7.78 4.51 23.43
N VAL A 245 -7.24 4.64 22.21
CA VAL A 245 -5.90 5.13 21.92
C VAL A 245 -5.96 6.19 20.83
N ALA A 246 -4.93 7.01 20.76
CA ALA A 246 -4.67 7.96 19.68
C ALA A 246 -3.44 7.51 18.86
N GLN A 247 -3.31 8.07 17.67
CA GLN A 247 -2.11 7.90 16.86
C GLN A 247 -0.90 8.48 17.59
N GLY A 248 0.22 7.74 17.58
CA GLY A 248 1.45 8.09 18.28
C GLY A 248 1.54 7.55 19.71
N ASP A 249 0.45 7.00 20.27
CA ASP A 249 0.48 6.40 21.59
C ASP A 249 1.34 5.13 21.61
N THR A 250 2.06 4.93 22.71
CA THR A 250 2.74 3.67 22.98
C THR A 250 1.80 2.74 23.74
N VAL A 251 1.66 1.51 23.24
CA VAL A 251 0.79 0.47 23.80
C VAL A 251 1.61 -0.76 24.15
N LYS A 252 1.19 -1.46 25.19
CA LYS A 252 1.73 -2.75 25.61
C LYS A 252 0.80 -3.88 25.24
N VAL A 253 1.33 -5.10 25.19
CA VAL A 253 0.53 -6.32 25.01
C VAL A 253 -0.67 -6.32 25.98
N GLY A 254 -1.86 -6.46 25.43
CA GLY A 254 -3.11 -6.51 26.20
C GLY A 254 -3.76 -5.15 26.46
N ASP A 255 -3.11 -4.02 26.14
CA ASP A 255 -3.74 -2.71 26.25
C ASP A 255 -4.92 -2.59 25.29
N LYS A 256 -5.99 -1.96 25.76
CA LYS A 256 -7.23 -1.80 24.98
C LYS A 256 -7.01 -0.80 23.84
N LEU A 257 -7.31 -1.22 22.62
CA LEU A 257 -7.17 -0.40 21.42
C LEU A 257 -8.52 0.14 20.98
N ILE A 258 -9.44 -0.76 20.59
CA ILE A 258 -10.74 -0.40 20.02
C ILE A 258 -11.81 -1.32 20.63
N THR A 259 -12.96 -0.75 20.98
CA THR A 259 -14.18 -1.50 21.28
C THR A 259 -15.16 -1.32 20.14
N PHE A 260 -15.80 -2.39 19.70
CA PHE A 260 -16.74 -2.39 18.58
C PHE A 260 -18.00 -3.20 18.89
N ASP A 261 -19.12 -2.81 18.31
CA ASP A 261 -20.43 -3.44 18.54
C ASP A 261 -20.70 -4.51 17.46
N ILE A 262 -20.43 -5.78 17.79
CA ILE A 262 -20.63 -6.90 16.86
C ILE A 262 -22.09 -7.03 16.41
N PRO A 263 -23.10 -7.05 17.32
CA PRO A 263 -24.51 -7.07 16.92
C PRO A 263 -24.86 -5.98 15.91
N MET A 264 -24.49 -4.73 16.20
CA MET A 264 -24.80 -3.60 15.33
C MET A 264 -24.12 -3.72 13.96
N ILE A 265 -22.84 -4.11 13.91
CA ILE A 265 -22.13 -4.30 12.64
C ILE A 265 -22.80 -5.40 11.78
N LYS A 266 -23.26 -6.48 12.41
CA LYS A 266 -23.99 -7.57 11.74
C LYS A 266 -25.38 -7.14 11.29
N GLU A 267 -26.10 -6.34 12.09
CA GLU A 267 -27.42 -5.79 11.73
C GLU A 267 -27.35 -4.86 10.51
N GLU A 268 -26.26 -4.11 10.38
CA GLU A 268 -25.96 -3.27 9.20
C GLU A 268 -25.49 -4.09 7.98
N GLY A 269 -25.40 -5.43 8.11
CA GLY A 269 -25.09 -6.35 7.01
C GLY A 269 -23.60 -6.58 6.76
N TYR A 270 -22.72 -6.14 7.66
CA TYR A 270 -21.27 -6.28 7.50
C TYR A 270 -20.73 -7.53 8.21
N ILE A 271 -19.64 -8.06 7.67
CA ILE A 271 -18.91 -9.19 8.24
C ILE A 271 -17.93 -8.64 9.29
N VAL A 272 -17.80 -9.30 10.44
CA VAL A 272 -16.92 -8.89 11.57
C VAL A 272 -15.59 -9.64 11.63
N GLU A 273 -15.33 -10.55 10.68
CA GLU A 273 -14.03 -11.20 10.52
C GLU A 273 -12.93 -10.15 10.48
N THR A 274 -11.92 -10.30 11.34
CA THR A 274 -10.91 -9.30 11.60
C THR A 274 -9.54 -9.85 11.20
N PRO A 275 -8.98 -9.43 10.05
CA PRO A 275 -7.62 -9.75 9.67
C PRO A 275 -6.60 -9.08 10.59
N ILE A 276 -5.56 -9.84 10.92
CA ILE A 276 -4.38 -9.40 11.67
C ILE A 276 -3.19 -9.68 10.77
N LEU A 277 -2.61 -8.61 10.22
CA LEU A 277 -1.69 -8.68 9.11
C LEU A 277 -0.33 -8.10 9.47
N ILE A 278 0.73 -8.69 8.91
CA ILE A 278 2.06 -8.10 8.79
C ILE A 278 2.16 -7.49 7.39
N THR A 279 2.35 -6.17 7.31
CA THR A 279 2.31 -5.42 6.03
C THR A 279 3.68 -5.37 5.34
N ASN A 280 4.78 -5.34 6.10
CA ASN A 280 6.14 -5.32 5.57
C ASN A 280 6.71 -6.73 5.27
N GLN A 281 6.01 -7.47 4.41
CA GLN A 281 6.29 -8.88 4.09
C GLN A 281 7.66 -9.15 3.42
N GLN A 282 8.33 -8.11 2.93
CA GLN A 282 9.66 -8.21 2.34
C GLN A 282 10.74 -8.41 3.42
N GLU A 283 10.45 -7.97 4.65
CA GLU A 283 11.37 -8.04 5.79
C GLU A 283 10.92 -9.07 6.82
N PHE A 284 9.62 -9.29 6.98
CA PHE A 284 9.06 -10.19 7.98
C PHE A 284 8.05 -11.18 7.39
N ARG A 285 8.05 -12.42 7.91
CA ARG A 285 7.05 -13.44 7.61
C ARG A 285 6.35 -13.93 8.87
N PRO A 286 5.04 -14.18 8.83
CA PRO A 286 4.37 -14.92 9.88
C PRO A 286 4.79 -16.40 9.81
N GLU A 287 5.27 -16.92 10.92
CA GLU A 287 5.47 -18.34 11.21
C GLU A 287 4.33 -18.73 12.17
N GLU A 288 3.37 -19.52 11.68
CA GLU A 288 2.23 -19.95 12.49
C GLU A 288 2.72 -20.81 13.66
N LEU A 289 2.28 -20.48 14.88
CA LEU A 289 2.66 -21.20 16.10
C LEU A 289 1.64 -22.28 16.49
N ILE A 290 0.46 -22.28 15.86
CA ILE A 290 -0.65 -23.15 16.20
C ILE A 290 -1.30 -23.68 14.92
N ASP A 291 -1.80 -24.92 14.96
CA ASP A 291 -2.62 -25.46 13.88
C ASP A 291 -3.94 -24.67 13.81
N LEU A 292 -4.21 -24.06 12.65
CA LEU A 292 -5.44 -23.35 12.32
C LEU A 292 -6.33 -24.23 11.42
N PRO A 293 -7.67 -24.17 11.53
CA PRO A 293 -8.46 -23.26 12.36
C PRO A 293 -8.58 -23.71 13.83
N LYS A 294 -8.66 -22.74 14.76
CA LYS A 294 -8.73 -23.02 16.21
C LYS A 294 -9.43 -21.93 17.00
N GLN A 295 -10.15 -22.32 18.06
CA GLN A 295 -10.68 -21.37 19.03
C GLN A 295 -9.53 -20.77 19.86
N ILE A 296 -9.45 -19.44 19.88
CA ILE A 296 -8.41 -18.69 20.59
C ILE A 296 -9.03 -17.67 21.55
N LYS A 297 -8.35 -17.40 22.65
CA LYS A 297 -8.67 -16.30 23.58
C LYS A 297 -7.65 -15.18 23.44
N ARG A 298 -8.08 -13.94 23.74
CA ARG A 298 -7.15 -12.81 23.87
C ARG A 298 -5.93 -13.15 24.71
N GLY A 299 -4.76 -12.72 24.27
CA GLY A 299 -3.48 -12.94 24.95
C GLY A 299 -2.86 -14.33 24.76
N GLN A 300 -3.54 -15.28 24.10
CA GLN A 300 -2.91 -16.56 23.73
C GLN A 300 -1.96 -16.40 22.55
N ALA A 301 -0.93 -17.24 22.46
CA ALA A 301 0.00 -17.23 21.34
C ALA A 301 -0.73 -17.46 20.00
N LEU A 302 -0.50 -16.57 19.04
CA LEU A 302 -1.15 -16.58 17.73
C LEU A 302 -0.17 -16.96 16.63
N MET A 303 0.94 -16.23 16.51
CA MET A 303 1.97 -16.44 15.49
C MET A 303 3.31 -15.83 15.93
N VAL A 304 4.37 -16.09 15.17
CA VAL A 304 5.66 -15.40 15.28
C VAL A 304 5.88 -14.56 14.03
N ALA A 305 6.19 -13.29 14.20
CA ALA A 305 6.78 -12.50 13.12
C ALA A 305 8.30 -12.78 13.10
N LYS A 306 8.78 -13.40 12.02
CA LYS A 306 10.19 -13.75 11.83
C LYS A 306 10.80 -12.87 10.75
N LYS A 307 11.92 -12.23 11.06
CA LYS A 307 12.71 -11.49 10.07
C LYS A 307 13.33 -12.44 9.04
N ILE A 308 13.23 -12.09 7.76
CA ILE A 308 13.76 -12.84 6.60
C ILE A 308 15.24 -12.54 6.41
#